data_AF-A0A4V6PSW8-F1
#
_entry.id   AF-A0A4V6PSW8-F1
#
_cell.length_a   1.000
_cell.length_b   1.000
_cell.length_c   1.000
_cell.angle_alpha   90.00
_cell.angle_beta   90.00
_cell.angle_gamma   90.00
#
_symmetry.space_group_name_H-M   'P 1'
#
loop_
_entity.id
_entity.type
_entity.pdbx_description
1 polymer ?
#
loop_
_entity_poly.entity_id
_entity_poly.type
_entity_poly.pdbx_seq_one_letter_code
_entity_poly.pdbx_strand_id
1 'polypeptide(L)'
;MSDGATTVPAERFRLATIASVATDSARDGVRRSLVARLRERNGDARPHFVVCGSDALVYTLAEELANSGRIRLTVITPPELRPAVPDLDGLRARGVRVVIAARLDERAFREAGLAGAAALALVMPDDMVNLHAALCARAVEGDLRLVIRMFTTGLAYGVRRLFADCAVLSDAAMAAPAFVAAALGEVAPTHFRYAARTLTVARRGDVPETSSLVTLATFNDTGRITVLPAEPGASGRRSGDLVLAEASGRPAAQAVTARRLARAGRRRRPWLSIGRAVRAGLTRKLGIAVLVTLALTAISGIVLTQFTDVHGFWKSIYVTLLTMVGSSDVEPENQPVAQAAQLVLTIAGVALLPLITAAVVDGVVRTRLALDRGEVLKVHSGHVVLVGLGTVGTRVLRQLTDLGLDVVAIDRNPKARGVKVAESLGVPVITGDAAQEETLRAASIHHCQSLVVVSTDDAVNLQAALHAQAAREDIRVVLRLLDDDFAQRVQAAFNINISRSVSRLCAPAFAAAMLEREVLATIPVERHALLVAVVRVMPGSALDGAVLETAERPGSTRVIGMTAAGSEWVDWLPDHRRVLSAGDEVVVVARRAGLRALLGEAAELVVDDSAAGE
;
A
#
# COMPACT_ATOMS: atom_id res chain seq x y z
N MET A 1 -11.57 34.28 -34.74
CA MET A 1 -12.13 33.32 -35.72
C MET A 1 -11.18 32.15 -35.86
N SER A 2 -11.78 30.96 -35.99
CA SER A 2 -11.24 29.62 -36.26
C SER A 2 -10.50 28.86 -35.15
N ASP A 3 -11.24 27.88 -34.62
CA ASP A 3 -10.82 26.64 -33.98
C ASP A 3 -9.76 25.85 -34.76
N GLY A 4 -8.92 25.13 -34.02
CA GLY A 4 -8.07 24.05 -34.52
C GLY A 4 -8.15 22.84 -33.60
N ALA A 5 -9.21 22.04 -33.75
CA ALA A 5 -9.34 20.74 -33.10
C ALA A 5 -8.66 19.66 -33.96
N THR A 6 -7.58 19.07 -33.44
CA THR A 6 -6.91 17.90 -34.02
C THR A 6 -7.60 16.62 -33.54
N THR A 7 -8.38 16.01 -34.43
CA THR A 7 -8.93 14.66 -34.28
C THR A 7 -7.85 13.59 -34.47
N VAL A 8 -7.64 12.73 -33.48
CA VAL A 8 -6.84 11.49 -33.59
C VAL A 8 -7.81 10.30 -33.84
N PRO A 9 -7.53 9.35 -34.75
CA PRO A 9 -8.56 8.57 -35.44
C PRO A 9 -8.99 7.27 -34.73
N ALA A 10 -10.25 6.90 -34.96
CA ALA A 10 -11.02 5.80 -34.38
C ALA A 10 -10.56 4.37 -34.76
N GLU A 11 -9.49 4.20 -35.54
CA GLU A 11 -9.03 2.87 -36.00
C GLU A 11 -8.25 2.08 -34.94
N ARG A 12 -7.62 2.73 -33.96
CA ARG A 12 -6.95 2.03 -32.84
C ARG A 12 -7.93 1.34 -31.89
N PHE A 13 -9.20 1.73 -31.89
CA PHE A 13 -10.24 1.11 -31.05
C PHE A 13 -10.74 -0.22 -31.65
N ARG A 14 -10.87 -0.32 -32.98
CA ARG A 14 -11.35 -1.56 -33.63
C ARG A 14 -10.35 -2.72 -33.52
N LEU A 15 -9.05 -2.45 -33.58
CA LEU A 15 -8.03 -3.50 -33.44
C LEU A 15 -7.89 -4.03 -32.01
N ALA A 16 -8.24 -3.23 -30.99
CA ALA A 16 -8.26 -3.68 -29.59
C ALA A 16 -9.48 -4.56 -29.27
N THR A 17 -10.64 -4.27 -29.89
CA THR A 17 -11.88 -5.06 -29.74
C THR A 17 -11.81 -6.39 -30.50
N ILE A 18 -11.21 -6.43 -31.69
CA ILE A 18 -11.04 -7.70 -32.44
C ILE A 18 -10.07 -8.65 -31.72
N ALA A 19 -9.08 -8.11 -31.00
CA ALA A 19 -8.15 -8.90 -30.19
C ALA A 19 -8.81 -9.53 -28.94
N SER A 20 -9.83 -8.92 -28.33
CA SER A 20 -10.55 -9.50 -27.17
C SER A 20 -11.52 -10.62 -27.60
N VAL A 21 -12.22 -10.43 -28.72
CA VAL A 21 -13.17 -11.42 -29.27
C VAL A 21 -12.46 -12.72 -29.72
N ALA A 22 -11.26 -12.61 -30.30
CA ALA A 22 -10.46 -13.78 -30.67
C ALA A 22 -9.90 -14.55 -29.46
N THR A 23 -9.65 -13.87 -28.33
CA THR A 23 -9.19 -14.52 -27.10
C THR A 23 -10.31 -15.22 -26.31
N ASP A 24 -11.57 -14.76 -26.42
CA ASP A 24 -12.71 -15.35 -25.69
C ASP A 24 -13.25 -16.62 -26.35
N SER A 25 -13.29 -16.67 -27.68
CA SER A 25 -13.62 -17.90 -28.41
C SER A 25 -12.60 -19.02 -28.13
N ALA A 26 -11.33 -18.69 -27.93
CA ALA A 26 -10.28 -19.64 -27.59
C ALA A 26 -10.44 -20.17 -26.15
N ARG A 27 -10.88 -19.33 -25.19
CA ARG A 27 -11.11 -19.71 -23.78
C ARG A 27 -12.31 -20.64 -23.60
N ASP A 28 -13.39 -20.44 -24.37
CA ASP A 28 -14.56 -21.32 -24.35
C ASP A 28 -14.31 -22.72 -24.95
N GLY A 29 -13.38 -22.82 -25.92
CA GLY A 29 -12.90 -24.10 -26.43
C GLY A 29 -12.05 -24.88 -25.42
N VAL A 30 -11.23 -24.18 -24.63
CA VAL A 30 -10.38 -24.78 -23.60
C VAL A 30 -11.24 -25.38 -22.46
N ARG A 31 -12.33 -24.71 -22.04
CA ARG A 31 -13.22 -25.22 -20.97
C ARG A 31 -13.90 -26.55 -21.28
N ARG A 32 -14.48 -26.70 -22.48
CA ARG A 32 -15.11 -27.96 -22.94
C ARG A 32 -14.11 -29.12 -22.98
N SER A 33 -12.86 -28.80 -23.28
CA SER A 33 -11.80 -29.80 -23.35
C SER A 33 -11.23 -30.17 -21.97
N LEU A 34 -11.35 -29.34 -20.93
CA LEU A 34 -10.78 -29.64 -19.61
C LEU A 34 -11.59 -30.75 -18.90
N VAL A 35 -12.92 -30.63 -18.85
CA VAL A 35 -13.81 -31.61 -18.21
C VAL A 35 -13.80 -32.95 -18.97
N ALA A 36 -13.77 -32.93 -20.30
CA ALA A 36 -13.64 -34.13 -21.12
C ALA A 36 -12.27 -34.80 -20.96
N ARG A 37 -11.16 -34.02 -20.89
CA ARG A 37 -9.79 -34.55 -20.73
C ARG A 37 -9.47 -35.04 -19.31
N LEU A 38 -10.14 -34.51 -18.28
CA LEU A 38 -9.97 -34.93 -16.88
C LEU A 38 -10.49 -36.36 -16.62
N ARG A 39 -11.48 -36.84 -17.37
CA ARG A 39 -11.98 -38.22 -17.28
C ARG A 39 -11.04 -39.26 -17.89
N GLU A 40 -10.23 -38.90 -18.88
CA GLU A 40 -9.44 -39.88 -19.65
C GLU A 40 -8.04 -40.20 -19.08
N ARG A 41 -7.44 -39.35 -18.23
CA ARG A 41 -5.99 -39.43 -17.94
C ARG A 41 -5.53 -39.87 -16.55
N ASN A 42 -6.33 -39.76 -15.48
CA ASN A 42 -5.80 -39.90 -14.10
C ASN A 42 -6.58 -40.81 -13.12
N GLY A 43 -7.67 -41.46 -13.55
CA GLY A 43 -8.39 -42.45 -12.72
C GLY A 43 -9.07 -41.94 -11.43
N ASP A 44 -8.92 -40.65 -11.10
CA ASP A 44 -9.58 -39.94 -10.00
C ASP A 44 -10.31 -38.73 -10.59
N ALA A 45 -11.61 -38.59 -10.31
CA ALA A 45 -12.46 -37.56 -10.91
C ALA A 45 -12.22 -36.14 -10.35
N ARG A 46 -11.36 -36.01 -9.34
CA ARG A 46 -11.09 -34.74 -8.65
C ARG A 46 -9.99 -33.94 -9.36
N PRO A 47 -10.17 -32.63 -9.62
CA PRO A 47 -9.12 -31.78 -10.18
C PRO A 47 -7.91 -31.74 -9.22
N HIS A 48 -6.72 -31.83 -9.80
CA HIS A 48 -5.46 -31.81 -9.05
C HIS A 48 -4.81 -30.44 -9.11
N PHE A 49 -4.61 -29.84 -7.94
CA PHE A 49 -3.97 -28.53 -7.77
C PHE A 49 -2.60 -28.70 -7.11
N VAL A 50 -1.64 -27.90 -7.55
CA VAL A 50 -0.30 -27.84 -6.97
C VAL A 50 -0.06 -26.44 -6.40
N VAL A 51 0.50 -26.33 -5.20
CA VAL A 51 0.83 -25.05 -4.55
C VAL A 51 2.29 -25.07 -4.12
N CYS A 52 3.07 -24.08 -4.54
CA CYS A 52 4.49 -23.98 -4.22
C CYS A 52 4.77 -22.70 -3.42
N GLY A 53 5.43 -22.83 -2.27
CA GLY A 53 5.72 -21.67 -1.44
C GLY A 53 6.67 -21.97 -0.28
N SER A 54 7.13 -20.92 0.39
CA SER A 54 8.08 -21.00 1.51
C SER A 54 7.74 -20.12 2.70
N ASP A 55 6.61 -19.42 2.63
CA ASP A 55 6.10 -18.57 3.71
C ASP A 55 4.64 -18.94 4.03
N ALA A 56 4.06 -18.25 5.02
CA ALA A 56 2.77 -18.61 5.58
C ALA A 56 1.62 -18.64 4.55
N LEU A 57 1.76 -17.97 3.40
CA LEU A 57 0.74 -18.00 2.36
C LEU A 57 0.58 -19.40 1.77
N VAL A 58 1.65 -20.21 1.70
CA VAL A 58 1.56 -21.60 1.21
C VAL A 58 0.63 -22.43 2.09
N TYR A 59 0.75 -22.28 3.41
CA TYR A 59 -0.06 -22.99 4.38
C TYR A 59 -1.50 -22.52 4.32
N THR A 60 -1.75 -21.21 4.42
CA THR A 60 -3.11 -20.67 4.42
C THR A 60 -3.82 -20.95 3.09
N LEU A 61 -3.14 -20.85 1.95
CA LEU A 61 -3.72 -21.19 0.65
C LEU A 61 -4.07 -22.68 0.56
N ALA A 62 -3.16 -23.56 1.00
CA ALA A 62 -3.42 -24.99 1.03
C ALA A 62 -4.59 -25.34 1.97
N GLU A 63 -4.66 -24.69 3.12
CA GLU A 63 -5.76 -24.81 4.09
C GLU A 63 -7.10 -24.41 3.46
N GLU A 64 -7.13 -23.29 2.75
CA GLU A 64 -8.30 -22.77 2.05
C GLU A 64 -8.78 -23.71 0.94
N LEU A 65 -7.86 -24.28 0.16
CA LEU A 65 -8.18 -25.21 -0.92
C LEU A 65 -8.59 -26.60 -0.40
N ALA A 66 -7.93 -27.11 0.64
CA ALA A 66 -8.23 -28.42 1.24
C ALA A 66 -9.60 -28.44 1.92
N ASN A 67 -10.10 -27.30 2.41
CA ASN A 67 -11.46 -27.14 2.93
C ASN A 67 -12.55 -27.40 1.86
N SER A 68 -12.14 -27.58 0.59
CA SER A 68 -13.07 -27.94 -0.47
C SER A 68 -13.51 -29.40 -0.46
N GLY A 69 -12.66 -30.33 -0.02
CA GLY A 69 -12.92 -31.79 -0.07
C GLY A 69 -13.04 -32.39 -1.48
N ARG A 70 -13.13 -31.55 -2.53
CA ARG A 70 -13.36 -31.94 -3.93
C ARG A 70 -12.11 -31.81 -4.80
N ILE A 71 -10.98 -31.42 -4.23
CA ILE A 71 -9.74 -31.12 -4.95
C ILE A 71 -8.64 -32.02 -4.39
N ARG A 72 -7.87 -32.67 -5.26
CA ARG A 72 -6.61 -33.31 -4.89
C ARG A 72 -5.57 -32.22 -4.77
N LEU A 73 -4.89 -32.09 -3.63
CA LEU A 73 -3.93 -31.02 -3.39
C LEU A 73 -2.53 -31.58 -3.16
N THR A 74 -1.54 -31.00 -3.85
CA THR A 74 -0.13 -31.22 -3.57
C THR A 74 0.57 -29.90 -3.26
N VAL A 75 1.35 -29.87 -2.19
CA VAL A 75 2.10 -28.71 -1.75
C VAL A 75 3.58 -28.99 -1.90
N ILE A 76 4.31 -28.10 -2.58
CA ILE A 76 5.78 -28.15 -2.70
C ILE A 76 6.38 -27.07 -1.81
N THR A 77 7.26 -27.46 -0.89
CA THR A 77 7.98 -26.52 -0.01
C THR A 77 9.47 -26.80 -0.02
N PRO A 78 10.32 -25.78 0.24
CA PRO A 78 11.72 -26.02 0.55
C PRO A 78 11.88 -26.80 1.87
N PRO A 79 13.05 -27.42 2.10
CA PRO A 79 13.34 -28.12 3.35
C PRO A 79 13.35 -27.18 4.57
N GLU A 80 13.75 -25.93 4.38
CA GLU A 80 13.72 -24.90 5.42
C GLU A 80 12.59 -23.91 5.12
N LEU A 81 11.58 -23.90 5.99
CA LEU A 81 10.49 -22.95 5.96
C LEU A 81 10.84 -21.71 6.80
N ARG A 82 10.22 -20.57 6.48
CA ARG A 82 10.33 -19.39 7.35
C ARG A 82 9.71 -19.68 8.73
N PRO A 83 10.22 -19.07 9.83
CA PRO A 83 9.75 -19.35 11.20
C PRO A 83 8.25 -19.13 11.41
N ALA A 84 7.64 -18.27 10.59
CA ALA A 84 6.21 -17.99 10.65
C ALA A 84 5.34 -19.07 9.98
N VAL A 85 5.87 -20.12 9.36
CA VAL A 85 5.02 -21.13 8.70
C VAL A 85 4.52 -22.16 9.73
N PRO A 86 3.21 -22.40 9.84
CA PRO A 86 2.68 -23.46 10.71
C PRO A 86 3.14 -24.84 10.25
N ASP A 87 3.08 -25.81 11.15
CA ASP A 87 3.44 -27.19 10.84
C ASP A 87 2.55 -27.77 9.72
N LEU A 88 3.20 -28.41 8.74
CA LEU A 88 2.54 -29.01 7.59
C LEU A 88 1.82 -30.32 7.94
N ASP A 89 2.05 -30.89 9.13
CA ASP A 89 1.36 -32.10 9.58
C ASP A 89 -0.17 -31.93 9.64
N GLY A 90 -0.66 -30.73 9.99
CA GLY A 90 -2.08 -30.41 9.91
C GLY A 90 -2.65 -30.47 8.49
N LEU A 91 -1.84 -30.18 7.46
CA LEU A 91 -2.24 -30.34 6.06
C LEU A 91 -2.21 -31.81 5.64
N ARG A 92 -1.19 -32.58 6.07
CA ARG A 92 -1.10 -34.02 5.81
C ARG A 92 -2.29 -34.78 6.37
N ALA A 93 -2.71 -34.46 7.60
CA ALA A 93 -3.90 -35.03 8.23
C ALA A 93 -5.19 -34.78 7.44
N ARG A 94 -5.22 -33.72 6.61
CA ARG A 94 -6.35 -33.35 5.74
C ARG A 94 -6.24 -33.91 4.32
N GLY A 95 -5.34 -34.86 4.10
CA GLY A 95 -5.14 -35.54 2.82
C GLY A 95 -4.31 -34.73 1.80
N VAL A 96 -3.60 -33.70 2.23
CA VAL A 96 -2.72 -32.92 1.36
C VAL A 96 -1.38 -33.62 1.22
N ARG A 97 -0.96 -33.91 -0.03
CA ARG A 97 0.38 -34.45 -0.30
C ARG A 97 1.42 -33.33 -0.19
N VAL A 98 2.47 -33.53 0.60
CA VAL A 98 3.56 -32.56 0.76
C VAL A 98 4.82 -33.12 0.12
N VAL A 99 5.44 -32.37 -0.78
CA VAL A 99 6.71 -32.68 -1.45
C VAL A 99 7.74 -31.65 -1.01
N ILE A 100 8.89 -32.13 -0.54
CA ILE A 100 9.98 -31.26 -0.09
C ILE A 100 11.01 -31.18 -1.22
N ALA A 101 11.23 -29.97 -1.75
CA ALA A 101 12.17 -29.74 -2.84
C ALA A 101 12.93 -28.43 -2.63
N ALA A 102 14.26 -28.48 -2.67
CA ALA A 102 15.11 -27.29 -2.52
C ALA A 102 15.01 -26.32 -3.70
N ARG A 103 14.63 -26.82 -4.89
CA ARG A 103 14.43 -26.04 -6.11
C ARG A 103 13.14 -26.45 -6.81
N LEU A 104 12.49 -25.50 -7.46
CA LEU A 104 11.30 -25.71 -8.28
C LEU A 104 11.71 -25.94 -9.74
N ASP A 105 12.24 -27.13 -10.02
CA ASP A 105 12.62 -27.58 -11.36
C ASP A 105 11.62 -28.60 -11.93
N GLU A 106 11.83 -29.02 -13.18
CA GLU A 106 10.94 -30.00 -13.85
C GLU A 106 10.84 -31.32 -13.07
N ARG A 107 11.90 -31.75 -12.39
CA ARG A 107 11.90 -33.00 -11.62
C ARG A 107 10.98 -32.88 -10.41
N ALA A 108 11.11 -31.80 -9.63
CA ALA A 108 10.25 -31.51 -8.49
C ALA A 108 8.78 -31.44 -8.91
N PHE A 109 8.49 -30.83 -10.06
CA PHE A 109 7.13 -30.77 -10.59
C PHE A 109 6.58 -32.12 -11.05
N ARG A 110 7.37 -32.95 -11.72
CA ARG A 110 6.95 -34.31 -12.09
C ARG A 110 6.70 -35.18 -10.86
N GLU A 111 7.57 -35.11 -9.85
CA GLU A 111 7.40 -35.83 -8.59
C GLU A 111 6.11 -35.42 -7.86
N ALA A 112 5.81 -34.11 -7.88
CA ALA A 112 4.57 -33.56 -7.34
C ALA A 112 3.31 -33.90 -8.17
N GLY A 113 3.46 -34.57 -9.31
CA GLY A 113 2.36 -34.94 -10.20
C GLY A 113 1.77 -33.74 -10.94
N LEU A 114 2.59 -32.73 -11.28
CA LEU A 114 2.12 -31.56 -12.03
C LEU A 114 1.56 -31.93 -13.41
N ALA A 115 2.04 -33.01 -14.02
CA ALA A 115 1.51 -33.51 -15.28
C ALA A 115 0.02 -33.89 -15.12
N GLY A 116 -0.86 -33.23 -15.87
CA GLY A 116 -2.32 -33.35 -15.74
C GLY A 116 -2.93 -32.61 -14.55
N ALA A 117 -2.18 -31.72 -13.88
CA ALA A 117 -2.75 -30.81 -12.89
C ALA A 117 -3.54 -29.69 -13.57
N ALA A 118 -4.67 -29.30 -12.98
CA ALA A 118 -5.53 -28.25 -13.51
C ALA A 118 -5.02 -26.84 -13.17
N ALA A 119 -4.36 -26.66 -12.03
CA ALA A 119 -3.82 -25.36 -11.63
C ALA A 119 -2.55 -25.49 -10.77
N LEU A 120 -1.67 -24.49 -10.90
CA LEU A 120 -0.46 -24.31 -10.11
C LEU A 120 -0.40 -22.91 -9.52
N ALA A 121 -0.25 -22.82 -8.20
CA ALA A 121 0.07 -21.56 -7.52
C ALA A 121 1.55 -21.48 -7.17
N LEU A 122 2.22 -20.42 -7.64
CA LEU A 122 3.60 -20.08 -7.32
C LEU A 122 3.59 -18.87 -6.38
N VAL A 123 3.70 -19.14 -5.08
CA VAL A 123 3.56 -18.14 -4.01
C VAL A 123 4.87 -17.88 -3.26
N MET A 124 6.02 -18.13 -3.88
CA MET A 124 7.32 -17.80 -3.29
C MET A 124 7.43 -16.28 -3.05
N PRO A 125 8.17 -15.83 -2.03
CA PRO A 125 8.37 -14.41 -1.74
C PRO A 125 9.25 -13.68 -2.77
N ASP A 126 9.94 -14.42 -3.65
CA ASP A 126 10.81 -13.89 -4.69
C ASP A 126 10.16 -14.00 -6.08
N ASP A 127 9.93 -12.85 -6.72
CA ASP A 127 9.31 -12.73 -8.04
C ASP A 127 10.11 -13.52 -9.12
N MET A 128 11.45 -13.57 -9.02
CA MET A 128 12.29 -14.26 -10.00
C MET A 128 12.22 -15.77 -9.85
N VAL A 129 12.13 -16.27 -8.61
CA VAL A 129 11.93 -17.70 -8.34
C VAL A 129 10.58 -18.14 -8.89
N ASN A 130 9.52 -17.35 -8.68
CA ASN A 130 8.20 -17.64 -9.25
C ASN A 130 8.22 -17.63 -10.79
N LEU A 131 8.92 -16.69 -11.42
CA LEU A 131 9.00 -16.64 -12.89
C LEU A 131 9.76 -17.84 -13.47
N HIS A 132 10.89 -18.20 -12.88
CA HIS A 132 11.66 -19.38 -13.31
C HIS A 132 10.85 -20.68 -13.12
N ALA A 133 10.20 -20.82 -11.97
CA ALA A 133 9.33 -21.95 -11.67
C ALA A 133 8.14 -22.04 -12.66
N ALA A 134 7.56 -20.92 -13.08
CA ALA A 134 6.49 -20.89 -14.07
C ALA A 134 6.93 -21.41 -15.45
N LEU A 135 8.16 -21.09 -15.86
CA LEU A 135 8.74 -21.60 -17.12
C LEU A 135 8.99 -23.11 -17.04
N CYS A 136 9.60 -23.59 -15.94
CA CYS A 136 9.81 -25.02 -15.72
C CYS A 136 8.49 -25.80 -15.63
N ALA A 137 7.47 -25.23 -14.99
CA ALA A 137 6.14 -25.83 -14.89
C ALA A 137 5.50 -25.99 -16.28
N ARG A 138 5.61 -25.00 -17.17
CA ARG A 138 5.09 -25.08 -18.54
C ARG A 138 5.81 -26.09 -19.42
N ALA A 139 7.09 -26.36 -19.15
CA ALA A 139 7.82 -27.44 -19.82
C ALA A 139 7.30 -28.83 -19.42
N VAL A 140 6.69 -28.97 -18.23
CA VAL A 140 6.09 -30.22 -17.75
C VAL A 140 4.62 -30.34 -18.15
N GLU A 141 3.83 -29.29 -17.97
CA GLU A 141 2.42 -29.25 -18.31
C GLU A 141 2.09 -27.96 -19.10
N GLY A 142 1.80 -28.14 -20.38
CA GLY A 142 1.55 -27.04 -21.31
C GLY A 142 0.19 -26.38 -21.12
N ASP A 143 -0.80 -27.09 -20.60
CA ASP A 143 -2.20 -26.64 -20.43
C ASP A 143 -2.56 -26.46 -18.94
N LEU A 144 -1.74 -25.68 -18.24
CA LEU A 144 -1.83 -25.43 -16.80
C LEU A 144 -2.34 -24.02 -16.50
N ARG A 145 -3.30 -23.87 -15.59
CA ARG A 145 -3.59 -22.54 -15.06
C ARG A 145 -2.51 -22.09 -14.07
N LEU A 146 -1.86 -20.96 -14.35
CA LEU A 146 -0.80 -20.42 -13.48
C LEU A 146 -1.31 -19.28 -12.60
N VAL A 147 -1.20 -19.40 -11.29
CA VAL A 147 -1.43 -18.30 -10.34
C VAL A 147 -0.09 -17.90 -9.73
N ILE A 148 0.38 -16.69 -10.02
CA ILE A 148 1.73 -16.26 -9.70
C ILE A 148 1.68 -15.08 -8.75
N ARG A 149 2.33 -15.22 -7.59
CA ARG A 149 2.57 -14.10 -6.68
C ARG A 149 3.67 -13.21 -7.26
N MET A 150 3.37 -11.92 -7.43
CA MET A 150 4.37 -10.93 -7.83
C MET A 150 4.17 -9.62 -7.06
N PHE A 151 5.28 -9.01 -6.67
CA PHE A 151 5.28 -7.68 -6.10
C PHE A 151 5.47 -6.58 -7.16
N THR A 152 6.34 -6.84 -8.13
CA THR A 152 6.80 -5.85 -9.10
C THR A 152 5.79 -5.65 -10.22
N THR A 153 5.24 -4.44 -10.35
CA THR A 153 4.21 -4.12 -11.35
C THR A 153 4.72 -4.19 -12.79
N GLY A 154 6.01 -3.88 -13.04
CA GLY A 154 6.60 -3.95 -14.38
C GLY A 154 6.73 -5.39 -14.92
N LEU A 155 7.12 -6.33 -14.07
CA LEU A 155 7.23 -7.74 -14.43
C LEU A 155 5.84 -8.38 -14.68
N ALA A 156 4.84 -8.00 -13.88
CA ALA A 156 3.48 -8.53 -13.99
C ALA A 156 2.86 -8.34 -15.39
N TYR A 157 3.12 -7.21 -16.07
CA TYR A 157 2.63 -6.96 -17.42
C TYR A 157 3.30 -7.87 -18.46
N GLY A 158 4.61 -8.09 -18.33
CA GLY A 158 5.36 -9.00 -19.20
C GLY A 158 4.89 -10.45 -19.05
N VAL A 159 4.67 -10.91 -17.81
CA VAL A 159 4.20 -12.26 -17.50
C VAL A 159 2.84 -12.55 -18.14
N ARG A 160 1.90 -11.61 -18.11
CA ARG A 160 0.59 -11.75 -18.76
C ARG A 160 0.65 -11.89 -20.29
N ARG A 161 1.73 -11.44 -20.92
CA ARG A 161 1.96 -11.64 -22.37
C ARG A 161 2.66 -12.97 -22.67
N LEU A 162 3.40 -13.51 -21.71
CA LEU A 162 4.15 -14.76 -21.87
C LEU A 162 3.28 -16.00 -21.62
N PHE A 163 2.28 -15.91 -20.74
CA PHE A 163 1.41 -17.04 -20.40
C PHE A 163 -0.05 -16.72 -20.71
N ALA A 164 -0.66 -17.53 -21.59
CA ALA A 164 -2.04 -17.31 -22.06
C ALA A 164 -3.09 -17.50 -20.95
N ASP A 165 -2.90 -18.49 -20.07
CA ASP A 165 -3.75 -18.72 -18.90
C ASP A 165 -2.96 -18.52 -17.60
N CYS A 166 -2.93 -17.26 -17.14
CA CYS A 166 -2.30 -16.89 -15.89
C CYS A 166 -3.04 -15.78 -15.12
N ALA A 167 -2.96 -15.84 -13.80
CA ALA A 167 -3.36 -14.79 -12.89
C ALA A 167 -2.14 -14.32 -12.10
N VAL A 168 -1.81 -13.04 -12.19
CA VAL A 168 -0.73 -12.42 -11.40
C VAL A 168 -1.35 -11.61 -10.28
N LEU A 169 -1.01 -11.96 -9.03
CA LEU A 169 -1.56 -11.37 -7.82
C LEU A 169 -0.45 -10.83 -6.92
N SER A 170 -0.72 -9.72 -6.22
CA SER A 170 0.20 -9.14 -5.24
C SER A 170 -0.41 -9.20 -3.85
N ASP A 171 0.12 -10.06 -3.00
CA ASP A 171 -0.29 -10.19 -1.60
C ASP A 171 -0.11 -8.88 -0.83
N ALA A 172 0.99 -8.17 -1.06
CA ALA A 172 1.23 -6.87 -0.44
C ALA A 172 0.22 -5.79 -0.90
N ALA A 173 -0.16 -5.77 -2.18
CA ALA A 173 -1.17 -4.82 -2.66
C ALA A 173 -2.58 -5.15 -2.14
N MET A 174 -2.89 -6.44 -1.95
CA MET A 174 -4.16 -6.88 -1.38
C MET A 174 -4.25 -6.61 0.14
N ALA A 175 -3.15 -6.77 0.87
CA ALA A 175 -3.12 -6.60 2.31
C ALA A 175 -2.94 -5.15 2.77
N ALA A 176 -2.19 -4.32 2.04
CA ALA A 176 -1.87 -2.95 2.44
C ALA A 176 -3.10 -2.08 2.81
N PRO A 177 -4.22 -2.10 2.05
CA PRO A 177 -5.41 -1.34 2.40
C PRO A 177 -5.94 -1.67 3.80
N ALA A 178 -5.85 -2.93 4.24
CA ALA A 178 -6.30 -3.34 5.57
C ALA A 178 -5.42 -2.77 6.69
N PHE A 179 -4.11 -2.66 6.48
CA PHE A 179 -3.17 -2.04 7.43
C PHE A 179 -3.36 -0.52 7.49
N VAL A 180 -3.57 0.13 6.34
CA VAL A 180 -3.84 1.57 6.27
C VAL A 180 -5.17 1.91 6.95
N ALA A 181 -6.23 1.14 6.67
CA ALA A 181 -7.52 1.26 7.35
C ALA A 181 -7.36 1.22 8.87
N ALA A 182 -6.66 0.18 9.32
CA ALA A 182 -6.43 -0.08 10.72
C ALA A 182 -5.64 1.06 11.35
N ALA A 183 -4.62 1.60 10.68
CA ALA A 183 -3.80 2.70 11.20
C ALA A 183 -4.64 3.97 11.45
N LEU A 184 -5.55 4.26 10.51
CA LEU A 184 -6.41 5.43 10.58
C LEU A 184 -7.63 5.24 11.50
N GLY A 185 -7.95 3.99 11.88
CA GLY A 185 -9.25 3.67 12.50
C GLY A 185 -10.41 3.92 11.53
N GLU A 186 -10.13 3.78 10.24
CA GLU A 186 -11.07 4.05 9.15
C GLU A 186 -11.33 2.78 8.34
N VAL A 187 -12.21 2.92 7.36
CA VAL A 187 -12.55 1.86 6.42
C VAL A 187 -11.40 1.67 5.45
N ALA A 188 -11.10 0.43 5.05
CA ALA A 188 -10.03 0.20 4.11
C ALA A 188 -10.31 0.92 2.79
N PRO A 189 -9.39 1.81 2.34
CA PRO A 189 -9.51 2.46 1.04
C PRO A 189 -9.14 1.45 -0.04
N THR A 190 -10.02 0.47 -0.25
CA THR A 190 -9.95 -0.47 -1.36
C THR A 190 -10.66 0.17 -2.53
N HIS A 191 -9.92 0.37 -3.61
CA HIS A 191 -10.47 0.78 -4.90
C HIS A 191 -10.08 -0.23 -5.97
N PHE A 192 -10.95 -0.44 -6.93
CA PHE A 192 -10.68 -1.24 -8.11
C PHE A 192 -11.42 -0.66 -9.31
N ARG A 193 -10.90 -0.93 -10.51
CA ARG A 193 -11.50 -0.42 -11.75
C ARG A 193 -12.06 -1.58 -12.55
N TYR A 194 -13.33 -1.51 -12.92
CA TYR A 194 -14.02 -2.48 -13.75
C TYR A 194 -15.02 -1.78 -14.67
N ALA A 195 -15.12 -2.21 -15.93
CA ALA A 195 -15.97 -1.60 -16.97
C ALA A 195 -15.96 -0.05 -16.97
N ALA A 196 -14.75 0.53 -17.05
CA ALA A 196 -14.48 1.98 -17.02
C ALA A 196 -14.91 2.75 -15.76
N ARG A 197 -15.50 2.11 -14.74
CA ARG A 197 -15.80 2.71 -13.44
C ARG A 197 -14.74 2.37 -12.42
N THR A 198 -14.39 3.35 -11.59
CA THR A 198 -13.55 3.12 -10.40
C THR A 198 -14.47 3.00 -9.21
N LEU A 199 -14.53 1.83 -8.59
CA LEU A 199 -15.29 1.59 -7.39
C LEU A 199 -14.39 1.72 -6.17
N THR A 200 -14.92 2.33 -5.10
CA THR A 200 -14.24 2.50 -3.83
C THR A 200 -15.13 2.05 -2.69
N VAL A 201 -14.50 1.50 -1.66
CA VAL A 201 -15.15 1.25 -0.38
C VAL A 201 -15.13 2.54 0.44
N ALA A 202 -16.27 2.90 1.01
CA ALA A 202 -16.43 4.13 1.80
C ALA A 202 -17.48 3.95 2.89
N ARG A 203 -17.53 4.88 3.85
CA ARG A 203 -18.68 4.98 4.76
C ARG A 203 -19.84 5.61 4.01
N ARG A 204 -21.06 5.15 4.28
CA ARG A 204 -22.28 5.64 3.64
C ARG A 204 -22.46 7.15 3.82
N GLY A 205 -22.08 7.71 4.98
CA GLY A 205 -22.16 9.16 5.21
C GLY A 205 -21.17 10.02 4.44
N ASP A 206 -20.11 9.43 3.87
CA ASP A 206 -19.05 10.14 3.16
C ASP A 206 -19.30 10.20 1.64
N VAL A 207 -20.38 9.56 1.14
CA VAL A 207 -20.69 9.43 -0.28
C VAL A 207 -22.15 9.81 -0.57
N PRO A 208 -22.45 10.48 -1.70
CA PRO A 208 -23.83 10.69 -2.13
C PRO A 208 -24.60 9.37 -2.28
N GLU A 209 -25.89 9.34 -1.91
CA GLU A 209 -26.70 8.11 -1.99
C GLU A 209 -26.76 7.53 -3.41
N THR A 210 -26.77 8.39 -4.43
CA THR A 210 -26.81 8.03 -5.85
C THR A 210 -25.57 7.29 -6.34
N SER A 211 -24.45 7.41 -5.62
CA SER A 211 -23.18 6.79 -5.98
C SER A 211 -22.93 5.48 -5.22
N SER A 212 -23.81 5.12 -4.27
CA SER A 212 -23.72 3.86 -3.53
C SER A 212 -24.35 2.72 -4.32
N LEU A 213 -23.60 1.64 -4.55
CA LEU A 213 -24.07 0.46 -5.28
C LEU A 213 -24.61 -0.62 -4.33
N VAL A 214 -23.83 -0.97 -3.30
CA VAL A 214 -24.20 -2.05 -2.37
C VAL A 214 -23.68 -1.79 -0.96
N THR A 215 -24.43 -2.22 0.04
CA THR A 215 -24.01 -2.23 1.45
C THR A 215 -23.11 -3.43 1.73
N LEU A 216 -21.86 -3.17 2.10
CA LEU A 216 -20.86 -4.19 2.42
C LEU A 216 -20.91 -4.64 3.87
N ALA A 217 -21.22 -3.72 4.79
CA ALA A 217 -21.39 -4.04 6.21
C ALA A 217 -22.23 -2.99 6.94
N THR A 218 -23.03 -3.44 7.90
CA THR A 218 -23.75 -2.59 8.84
C THR A 218 -23.21 -2.77 10.24
N PHE A 219 -23.14 -1.68 11.01
CA PHE A 219 -22.72 -1.69 12.41
C PHE A 219 -23.91 -1.38 13.32
N ASN A 220 -24.24 -2.29 14.22
CA ASN A 220 -25.26 -2.03 15.23
C ASN A 220 -24.68 -1.27 16.44
N ASP A 221 -25.54 -0.77 17.33
CA ASP A 221 -25.12 0.04 18.49
C ASP A 221 -24.34 -0.77 19.55
N THR A 222 -24.39 -2.10 19.45
CA THR A 222 -23.64 -3.02 20.32
C THR A 222 -22.29 -3.45 19.74
N GLY A 223 -21.87 -2.88 18.60
CA GLY A 223 -20.60 -3.21 17.94
C GLY A 223 -20.59 -4.55 17.19
N ARG A 224 -21.72 -5.24 17.09
CA ARG A 224 -21.91 -6.42 16.23
C ARG A 224 -22.01 -5.98 14.77
N ILE A 225 -21.16 -6.58 13.96
CA ILE A 225 -21.03 -6.31 12.54
C ILE A 225 -21.80 -7.37 11.76
N THR A 226 -22.66 -6.94 10.84
CA THR A 226 -23.28 -7.81 9.84
C THR A 226 -22.63 -7.52 8.49
N VAL A 227 -21.98 -8.54 7.91
CA VAL A 227 -21.28 -8.44 6.62
C VAL A 227 -22.22 -8.88 5.49
N LEU A 228 -22.26 -8.10 4.41
CA LEU A 228 -23.18 -8.25 3.28
C LEU A 228 -24.66 -8.38 3.69
N PRO A 229 -25.22 -7.44 4.48
CA PRO A 229 -26.63 -7.48 4.83
C PRO A 229 -27.53 -7.34 3.59
N ALA A 230 -28.82 -7.69 3.74
CA ALA A 230 -29.84 -7.25 2.79
C ALA A 230 -29.84 -5.71 2.74
N GLU A 231 -30.15 -5.09 1.60
CA GLU A 231 -30.13 -3.62 1.52
C GLU A 231 -31.07 -3.04 2.56
N PRO A 232 -30.55 -2.25 3.53
CA PRO A 232 -31.40 -1.65 4.53
C PRO A 232 -32.33 -0.63 3.86
N GLY A 233 -33.61 -0.67 4.26
CA GLY A 233 -34.58 0.38 3.93
C GLY A 233 -34.11 1.75 4.47
N ALA A 234 -34.73 2.83 4.01
CA ALA A 234 -34.28 4.19 4.34
C ALA A 234 -34.12 4.46 5.85
N SER A 235 -34.94 3.84 6.70
CA SER A 235 -34.89 3.94 8.17
C SER A 235 -33.80 3.08 8.84
N GLY A 236 -33.26 2.07 8.16
CA GLY A 236 -32.22 1.17 8.69
C GLY A 236 -30.80 1.56 8.30
N ARG A 237 -30.64 2.53 7.39
CA ARG A 237 -29.34 3.01 6.89
C ARG A 237 -28.67 3.89 7.94
N ARG A 238 -27.41 3.60 8.24
CA ARG A 238 -26.60 4.40 9.17
C ARG A 238 -25.43 5.03 8.41
N SER A 239 -25.07 6.24 8.81
CA SER A 239 -23.91 6.96 8.26
C SER A 239 -22.59 6.18 8.42
N GLY A 240 -22.50 5.33 9.45
CA GLY A 240 -21.35 4.49 9.73
C GLY A 240 -21.23 3.21 8.88
N ASP A 241 -22.26 2.83 8.13
CA ASP A 241 -22.27 1.60 7.32
C ASP A 241 -21.24 1.65 6.20
N LEU A 242 -20.66 0.50 5.85
CA LEU A 242 -19.73 0.40 4.73
C LEU A 242 -20.51 0.14 3.44
N VAL A 243 -20.19 0.91 2.42
CA VAL A 243 -20.76 0.77 1.08
C VAL A 243 -19.67 0.66 0.03
N LEU A 244 -19.96 -0.05 -1.04
CA LEU A 244 -19.22 0.05 -2.29
C LEU A 244 -19.87 1.16 -3.12
N ALA A 245 -19.05 2.11 -3.57
CA ALA A 245 -19.54 3.28 -4.29
C ALA A 245 -18.68 3.63 -5.50
N GLU A 246 -19.27 4.31 -6.48
CA GLU A 246 -18.55 4.85 -7.62
C GLU A 246 -17.75 6.10 -7.26
N ALA A 247 -16.46 6.10 -7.60
CA ALA A 247 -15.57 7.24 -7.44
C ALA A 247 -15.85 8.29 -8.53
N SER A 248 -16.89 9.09 -8.30
CA SER A 248 -17.33 10.17 -9.17
C SER A 248 -16.37 11.38 -9.09
N GLY A 249 -15.27 11.34 -9.85
CA GLY A 249 -14.55 12.50 -10.44
C GLY A 249 -14.02 13.62 -9.52
N ARG A 250 -14.28 13.61 -8.23
CA ARG A 250 -13.66 14.47 -7.21
C ARG A 250 -13.11 13.55 -6.14
N PRO A 251 -11.85 13.70 -5.69
CA PRO A 251 -11.29 12.83 -4.68
C PRO A 251 -12.01 13.10 -3.35
N ALA A 252 -13.14 12.41 -3.13
CA ALA A 252 -13.84 12.36 -1.86
C ALA A 252 -12.89 11.87 -0.76
N ALA A 253 -11.90 11.03 -1.11
CA ALA A 253 -10.77 10.70 -0.26
C ALA A 253 -10.07 11.97 0.26
N GLN A 254 -9.54 12.84 -0.62
CA GLN A 254 -8.84 14.07 -0.21
C GLN A 254 -9.73 15.09 0.53
N ALA A 255 -11.01 15.22 0.18
CA ALA A 255 -11.91 16.14 0.88
C ALA A 255 -12.30 15.62 2.28
N VAL A 256 -12.41 14.30 2.46
CA VAL A 256 -12.72 13.65 3.75
C VAL A 256 -11.47 13.58 4.63
N THR A 257 -10.28 13.28 4.09
CA THR A 257 -9.01 13.41 4.85
C THR A 257 -8.69 14.86 5.17
N ALA A 258 -8.89 15.83 4.26
CA ALA A 258 -8.65 17.25 4.54
C ALA A 258 -9.59 17.79 5.65
N ARG A 259 -10.86 17.38 5.65
CA ARG A 259 -11.82 17.76 6.70
C ARG A 259 -11.49 17.14 8.07
N ARG A 260 -10.77 16.01 8.12
CA ARG A 260 -10.35 15.35 9.38
C ARG A 260 -8.96 15.78 9.84
N LEU A 261 -8.01 16.03 8.94
CA LEU A 261 -6.75 16.72 9.21
C LEU A 261 -7.00 18.11 9.83
N ALA A 262 -8.07 18.80 9.40
CA ALA A 262 -8.51 20.05 10.02
C ALA A 262 -9.04 19.90 11.47
N ARG A 263 -9.49 18.72 11.88
CA ARG A 263 -9.95 18.43 13.26
C ARG A 263 -8.85 17.89 14.17
N ALA A 264 -7.89 17.15 13.63
CA ALA A 264 -6.70 16.69 14.37
C ALA A 264 -5.59 17.78 14.46
N GLY A 265 -5.61 18.77 13.57
CA GLY A 265 -4.57 19.79 13.44
C GLY A 265 -4.78 21.09 14.23
N ARG A 266 -5.49 21.10 15.36
CA ARG A 266 -5.68 22.33 16.16
C ARG A 266 -4.58 22.55 17.21
N ARG A 267 -3.39 22.90 16.74
CA ARG A 267 -2.44 23.92 17.31
C ARG A 267 -1.07 23.77 16.65
N ARG A 268 -0.88 24.39 15.48
CA ARG A 268 0.44 24.90 15.09
C ARG A 268 0.36 26.42 15.09
N ARG A 269 1.02 27.05 16.06
CA ARG A 269 1.32 28.49 16.05
C ARG A 269 2.71 28.66 15.43
N PRO A 270 2.84 29.12 14.17
CA PRO A 270 4.14 29.23 13.51
C PRO A 270 4.89 30.54 13.82
N TRP A 271 4.38 31.39 14.72
CA TRP A 271 4.87 32.75 14.92
C TRP A 271 5.78 32.98 16.15
N LEU A 272 6.16 31.93 16.89
CA LEU A 272 6.99 32.07 18.11
C LEU A 272 8.46 31.62 17.96
N SER A 273 8.91 31.20 16.77
CA SER A 273 10.29 30.77 16.53
C SER A 273 11.21 31.87 15.99
N ILE A 274 10.67 32.97 15.45
CA ILE A 274 11.50 34.10 14.97
C ILE A 274 12.04 34.90 16.17
N GLY A 275 11.24 35.08 17.23
CA GLY A 275 11.65 35.84 18.42
C GLY A 275 12.70 35.16 19.31
N ARG A 276 12.87 33.83 19.23
CA ARG A 276 13.92 33.10 19.98
C ARG A 276 15.21 32.91 19.19
N ALA A 277 15.13 32.83 17.86
CA ALA A 277 16.31 32.80 17.00
C ALA A 277 17.09 34.13 17.04
N VAL A 278 16.39 35.27 17.15
CA VAL A 278 17.03 36.59 17.28
C VAL A 278 17.68 36.78 18.66
N ARG A 279 17.19 36.10 19.71
CA ARG A 279 17.72 36.23 21.08
C ARG A 279 18.90 35.29 21.39
N ALA A 280 19.17 34.30 20.53
CA ALA A 280 20.28 33.37 20.66
C ALA A 280 21.57 33.83 19.97
N GLY A 281 21.54 34.91 19.18
CA GLY A 281 22.69 35.42 18.41
C GLY A 281 23.61 36.40 19.16
N LEU A 282 23.19 36.97 20.29
CA LEU A 282 24.05 37.85 21.09
C LEU A 282 24.67 37.08 22.25
N THR A 283 25.76 36.37 21.98
CA THR A 283 26.58 35.79 23.04
C THR A 283 27.52 36.85 23.63
N ARG A 284 27.77 36.76 24.94
CA ARG A 284 28.68 37.66 25.70
C ARG A 284 30.06 37.83 25.06
N LYS A 285 30.53 36.82 24.30
CA LYS A 285 31.82 36.83 23.59
C LYS A 285 31.83 37.81 22.41
N LEU A 286 30.72 37.92 21.67
CA LEU A 286 30.58 38.87 20.56
C LEU A 286 30.55 40.32 21.07
N GLY A 287 29.90 40.56 22.22
CA GLY A 287 29.85 41.88 22.86
C GLY A 287 31.23 42.38 23.32
N ILE A 288 32.08 41.49 23.88
CA ILE A 288 33.44 41.86 24.30
C ILE A 288 34.32 42.16 23.08
N ALA A 289 34.24 41.34 22.02
CA ALA A 289 34.99 41.58 20.79
C ALA A 289 34.64 42.93 20.16
N VAL A 290 33.35 43.26 20.05
CA VAL A 290 32.87 44.56 19.52
C VAL A 290 33.36 45.73 20.37
N LEU A 291 33.37 45.60 21.69
CA LEU A 291 33.78 46.67 22.61
C LEU A 291 35.30 46.90 22.59
N VAL A 292 36.09 45.83 22.47
CA VAL A 292 37.55 45.91 22.28
C VAL A 292 37.89 46.57 20.94
N THR A 293 37.19 46.20 19.87
CA THR A 293 37.38 46.81 18.55
C THR A 293 37.05 48.30 18.57
N LEU A 294 35.91 48.71 19.16
CA LEU A 294 35.53 50.11 19.33
C LEU A 294 36.56 50.93 20.13
N ALA A 295 37.10 50.36 21.21
CA ALA A 295 38.12 51.00 22.03
C ALA A 295 39.43 51.21 21.24
N LEU A 296 39.87 50.20 20.48
CA LEU A 296 41.04 50.29 19.60
C LEU A 296 40.86 51.32 18.48
N THR A 297 39.67 51.41 17.87
CA THR A 297 39.35 52.44 16.86
C THR A 297 39.44 53.84 17.45
N ALA A 298 38.88 54.05 18.64
CA ALA A 298 38.91 55.35 19.31
C ALA A 298 40.34 55.79 19.66
N ILE A 299 41.15 54.86 20.21
CA ILE A 299 42.56 55.13 20.54
C ILE A 299 43.36 55.44 19.27
N SER A 300 43.17 54.66 18.20
CA SER A 300 43.86 54.88 16.91
C SER A 300 43.48 56.24 16.29
N GLY A 301 42.22 56.67 16.42
CA GLY A 301 41.77 57.99 15.95
C GLY A 301 42.39 59.16 16.72
N ILE A 302 42.51 59.02 18.04
CA ILE A 302 43.17 60.02 18.90
C ILE A 302 44.66 60.11 18.56
N VAL A 303 45.35 58.98 18.37
CA VAL A 303 46.77 58.96 17.99
C VAL A 303 46.97 59.58 16.61
N LEU A 304 46.10 59.31 15.63
CA LEU A 304 46.20 59.92 14.30
C LEU A 304 46.07 61.45 14.36
N THR A 305 45.19 61.98 15.21
CA THR A 305 45.01 63.44 15.36
C THR A 305 46.20 64.16 16.00
N GLN A 306 47.04 63.44 16.75
CA GLN A 306 48.21 63.99 17.44
C GLN A 306 49.47 63.97 16.56
N PHE A 307 49.53 63.11 15.55
CA PHE A 307 50.72 62.88 14.72
C PHE A 307 50.55 63.27 13.24
N THR A 308 49.36 63.62 12.78
CA THR A 308 49.11 64.07 11.41
C THR A 308 48.36 65.41 11.42
N ASP A 309 48.76 66.37 10.57
CA ASP A 309 48.19 67.73 10.45
C ASP A 309 46.75 67.76 9.86
N VAL A 310 45.94 66.74 10.15
CA VAL A 310 44.55 66.64 9.69
C VAL A 310 43.65 67.46 10.61
N HIS A 311 43.33 68.69 10.19
CA HIS A 311 42.45 69.59 10.93
C HIS A 311 40.97 69.25 10.65
N GLY A 312 40.24 68.81 11.69
CA GLY A 312 38.78 68.66 11.67
C GLY A 312 38.29 67.30 12.19
N PHE A 313 37.43 67.33 13.23
CA PHE A 313 36.91 66.13 13.92
C PHE A 313 36.28 65.08 12.97
N TRP A 314 35.51 65.52 11.98
CA TRP A 314 34.90 64.63 10.98
C TRP A 314 35.94 63.95 10.07
N LYS A 315 36.97 64.70 9.67
CA LYS A 315 38.01 64.24 8.76
C LYS A 315 38.91 63.21 9.43
N SER A 316 39.23 63.40 10.71
CA SER A 316 39.96 62.42 11.52
C SER A 316 39.18 61.12 11.68
N ILE A 317 37.88 61.19 12.02
CA ILE A 317 37.01 60.01 12.13
C ILE A 317 36.93 59.26 10.80
N TYR A 318 36.74 59.97 9.70
CA TYR A 318 36.68 59.41 8.35
C TYR A 318 37.97 58.65 7.97
N VAL A 319 39.13 59.30 8.12
CA VAL A 319 40.43 58.71 7.77
C VAL A 319 40.74 57.51 8.67
N THR A 320 40.52 57.59 9.98
CA THR A 320 40.76 56.47 10.90
C THR A 320 39.87 55.26 10.59
N LEU A 321 38.56 55.44 10.37
CA LEU A 321 37.64 54.33 10.08
C LEU A 321 38.00 53.64 8.76
N LEU A 322 38.32 54.42 7.73
CA LEU A 322 38.63 53.89 6.41
C LEU A 322 40.00 53.18 6.38
N THR A 323 40.97 53.70 7.14
CA THR A 323 42.30 53.08 7.32
C THR A 323 42.22 51.79 8.14
N MET A 324 41.38 51.75 9.18
CA MET A 324 41.16 50.55 10.00
C MET A 324 40.60 49.36 9.19
N VAL A 325 39.77 49.67 8.19
CA VAL A 325 39.21 48.69 7.26
C VAL A 325 40.23 48.24 6.18
N GLY A 326 41.40 48.87 6.12
CA GLY A 326 42.46 48.53 5.17
C GLY A 326 42.23 49.10 3.76
N SER A 327 41.40 50.13 3.63
CA SER A 327 41.18 50.81 2.34
C SER A 327 42.41 51.64 1.98
N SER A 328 43.00 51.38 0.82
CA SER A 328 44.20 52.07 0.34
C SER A 328 43.93 53.45 -0.26
N ASP A 329 42.73 53.71 -0.77
CA ASP A 329 42.34 54.97 -1.42
C ASP A 329 41.57 55.87 -0.45
N VAL A 330 42.28 56.43 0.53
CA VAL A 330 41.71 57.46 1.40
C VAL A 330 41.98 58.82 0.77
N GLU A 331 40.95 59.45 0.23
CA GLU A 331 41.02 60.79 -0.39
C GLU A 331 40.44 61.86 0.57
N PRO A 332 41.29 62.49 1.39
CA PRO A 332 40.86 63.41 2.45
C PRO A 332 40.29 64.75 1.96
N GLU A 333 40.36 65.05 0.66
CA GLU A 333 39.91 66.31 0.06
C GLU A 333 38.51 66.25 -0.58
N ASN A 334 37.89 65.05 -0.63
CA ASN A 334 36.58 64.87 -1.25
C ASN A 334 35.45 65.58 -0.47
N GLN A 335 34.37 65.93 -1.19
CA GLN A 335 33.18 66.53 -0.58
C GLN A 335 32.61 65.63 0.54
N PRO A 336 32.06 66.20 1.63
CA PRO A 336 31.64 65.44 2.81
C PRO A 336 30.57 64.37 2.49
N VAL A 337 29.75 64.58 1.46
CA VAL A 337 28.77 63.60 0.98
C VAL A 337 29.44 62.38 0.34
N ALA A 338 30.52 62.59 -0.43
CA ALA A 338 31.30 61.52 -1.04
C ALA A 338 32.06 60.71 0.02
N GLN A 339 32.61 61.38 1.04
CA GLN A 339 33.24 60.72 2.19
C GLN A 339 32.24 59.84 2.95
N ALA A 340 31.02 60.34 3.19
CA ALA A 340 29.96 59.58 3.84
C ALA A 340 29.53 58.35 3.00
N ALA A 341 29.39 58.51 1.68
CA ALA A 341 29.06 57.41 0.78
C ALA A 341 30.15 56.32 0.75
N GLN A 342 31.42 56.73 0.67
CA GLN A 342 32.56 55.81 0.67
C GLN A 342 32.65 55.02 1.98
N LEU A 343 32.41 55.68 3.12
CA LEU A 343 32.38 55.05 4.44
C LEU A 343 31.23 54.04 4.55
N VAL A 344 30.01 54.41 4.11
CA VAL A 344 28.86 53.50 4.12
C VAL A 344 29.12 52.29 3.22
N LEU A 345 29.71 52.50 2.04
CA LEU A 345 29.98 51.43 1.08
C LEU A 345 31.05 50.45 1.59
N THR A 346 32.10 50.94 2.25
CA THR A 346 33.12 50.07 2.86
C THR A 346 32.58 49.31 4.06
N ILE A 347 31.82 49.97 4.94
CA ILE A 347 31.16 49.29 6.08
C ILE A 347 30.21 48.21 5.57
N ALA A 348 29.42 48.50 4.53
CA ALA A 348 28.52 47.53 3.92
C ALA A 348 29.29 46.36 3.30
N GLY A 349 30.38 46.62 2.58
CA GLY A 349 31.23 45.59 1.98
C GLY A 349 31.88 44.67 3.02
N VAL A 350 32.45 45.24 4.09
CA VAL A 350 33.03 44.45 5.19
C VAL A 350 31.98 43.68 5.97
N ALA A 351 30.79 44.25 6.20
CA ALA A 351 29.68 43.55 6.88
C ALA A 351 29.09 42.41 6.03
N LEU A 352 29.20 42.49 4.70
CA LEU A 352 28.70 41.46 3.79
C LEU A 352 29.56 40.19 3.82
N LEU A 353 30.87 40.32 4.04
CA LEU A 353 31.81 39.18 4.00
C LEU A 353 31.49 38.11 5.06
N PRO A 354 31.26 38.44 6.36
CA PRO A 354 30.80 37.48 7.36
C PRO A 354 29.41 36.89 7.06
N LEU A 355 28.50 37.67 6.47
CA LEU A 355 27.15 37.20 6.13
C LEU A 355 27.20 36.13 5.02
N ILE A 356 27.98 36.38 3.97
CA ILE A 356 28.21 35.41 2.89
C ILE A 356 28.95 34.18 3.44
N THR A 357 30.00 34.38 4.24
CA THR A 357 30.74 33.26 4.85
C THR A 357 29.85 32.42 5.76
N ALA A 358 28.98 33.05 6.57
CA ALA A 358 28.01 32.34 7.40
C ALA A 358 27.01 31.57 6.55
N ALA A 359 26.49 32.14 5.45
CA ALA A 359 25.57 31.46 4.55
C ALA A 359 26.22 30.25 3.84
N VAL A 360 27.49 30.39 3.42
CA VAL A 360 28.26 29.31 2.79
C VAL A 360 28.60 28.22 3.81
N VAL A 361 29.06 28.58 5.00
CA VAL A 361 29.38 27.62 6.07
C VAL A 361 28.12 26.92 6.54
N ASP A 362 27.00 27.63 6.77
CA ASP A 362 25.71 26.99 7.07
C ASP A 362 25.28 26.05 5.93
N GLY A 363 25.47 26.45 4.67
CA GLY A 363 25.18 25.61 3.50
C GLY A 363 26.02 24.33 3.47
N VAL A 364 27.34 24.45 3.67
CA VAL A 364 28.31 23.32 3.64
C VAL A 364 28.19 22.43 4.88
N VAL A 365 27.92 23.02 6.04
CA VAL A 365 27.73 22.29 7.30
C VAL A 365 26.39 21.57 7.29
N ARG A 366 25.32 22.16 6.72
CA ARG A 366 24.04 21.46 6.53
C ARG A 366 24.16 20.31 5.54
N THR A 367 24.91 20.45 4.46
CA THR A 367 25.12 19.36 3.50
C THR A 367 26.01 18.25 4.06
N ARG A 368 27.06 18.58 4.84
CA ARG A 368 27.92 17.56 5.48
C ARG A 368 27.25 16.89 6.69
N LEU A 369 26.54 17.63 7.54
CA LEU A 369 25.81 17.05 8.66
C LEU A 369 24.64 16.18 8.19
N ALA A 370 23.94 16.56 7.11
CA ALA A 370 22.88 15.75 6.51
C ALA A 370 23.36 14.42 5.93
N LEU A 371 24.65 14.31 5.58
CA LEU A 371 25.24 13.09 5.04
C LEU A 371 25.88 12.19 6.11
N ASP A 372 26.31 12.75 7.25
CA ASP A 372 27.12 12.03 8.26
C ASP A 372 26.34 11.66 9.54
N ARG A 373 25.24 12.36 9.83
CA ARG A 373 24.29 12.02 10.89
C ARG A 373 22.89 12.22 10.33
N GLY A 374 22.13 11.13 10.19
CA GLY A 374 20.72 11.16 9.80
C GLY A 374 19.85 11.89 10.81
N GLU A 375 20.03 13.20 10.95
CA GLU A 375 19.38 14.05 11.94
C GLU A 375 19.13 15.43 11.35
N VAL A 376 17.86 15.76 11.13
CA VAL A 376 17.09 16.39 12.21
C VAL A 376 15.69 15.82 12.06
N LEU A 377 15.36 14.77 12.82
CA LEU A 377 13.97 14.43 13.06
C LEU A 377 13.39 15.62 13.81
N LYS A 378 12.82 16.58 13.07
CA LYS A 378 11.82 17.49 13.60
C LYS A 378 10.90 16.61 14.42
N VAL A 379 10.55 17.03 15.63
CA VAL A 379 9.54 16.32 16.43
C VAL A 379 8.29 16.21 15.57
N HIS A 380 8.13 15.04 14.93
CA HIS A 380 6.99 14.74 14.09
C HIS A 380 5.84 14.51 15.08
N SER A 381 4.73 15.17 14.82
CA SER A 381 3.53 15.10 15.66
C SER A 381 2.36 14.88 14.73
N GLY A 382 1.54 13.87 15.04
CA GLY A 382 0.44 13.47 14.16
C GLY A 382 0.88 12.66 12.92
N HIS A 383 2.09 12.10 12.92
CA HIS A 383 2.59 11.19 11.87
C HIS A 383 2.28 9.73 12.17
N VAL A 384 2.43 8.86 11.17
CA VAL A 384 2.38 7.40 11.32
C VAL A 384 3.81 6.87 11.42
N VAL A 385 4.09 6.03 12.40
CA VAL A 385 5.35 5.27 12.45
C VAL A 385 5.13 3.94 11.74
N LEU A 386 5.90 3.66 10.70
CA LEU A 386 5.83 2.43 9.92
C LEU A 386 7.09 1.60 10.12
N VAL A 387 6.96 0.42 10.72
CA VAL A 387 8.06 -0.52 10.96
C VAL A 387 8.03 -1.64 9.94
N GLY A 388 9.15 -1.83 9.25
CA GLY A 388 9.36 -2.80 8.20
C GLY A 388 9.07 -2.23 6.82
N LEU A 389 10.11 -2.00 6.01
CA LEU A 389 10.10 -1.57 4.62
C LEU A 389 10.30 -2.74 3.64
N GLY A 390 9.79 -3.92 4.02
CA GLY A 390 9.65 -5.06 3.13
C GLY A 390 8.54 -4.88 2.09
N THR A 391 8.09 -6.00 1.51
CA THR A 391 7.07 -6.04 0.45
C THR A 391 5.76 -5.34 0.85
N VAL A 392 5.19 -5.71 2.00
CA VAL A 392 3.93 -5.14 2.51
C VAL A 392 4.12 -3.69 2.95
N GLY A 393 5.16 -3.42 3.74
CA GLY A 393 5.45 -2.06 4.23
C GLY A 393 5.68 -1.04 3.12
N THR A 394 6.32 -1.43 2.02
CA THR A 394 6.47 -0.53 0.87
C THR A 394 5.12 -0.11 0.26
N ARG A 395 4.13 -1.01 0.24
CA ARG A 395 2.78 -0.69 -0.26
C ARG A 395 1.99 0.16 0.73
N VAL A 396 2.09 -0.16 2.01
CA VAL A 396 1.49 0.65 3.09
C VAL A 396 2.07 2.07 3.06
N LEU A 397 3.39 2.21 2.93
CA LEU A 397 4.07 3.49 2.84
C LEU A 397 3.51 4.35 1.70
N ARG A 398 3.50 3.83 0.47
CA ARG A 398 2.97 4.54 -0.69
C ARG A 398 1.55 5.01 -0.46
N GLN A 399 0.69 4.11 0.03
CA GLN A 399 -0.71 4.42 0.25
C GLN A 399 -0.93 5.47 1.34
N LEU A 400 -0.14 5.45 2.43
CA LEU A 400 -0.19 6.50 3.45
C LEU A 400 0.27 7.86 2.89
N THR A 401 1.36 7.87 2.10
CA THR A 401 1.86 9.10 1.47
C THR A 401 0.90 9.64 0.41
N ASP A 402 0.27 8.77 -0.39
CA ASP A 402 -0.74 9.14 -1.39
C ASP A 402 -1.98 9.79 -0.74
N LEU A 403 -2.28 9.42 0.52
CA LEU A 403 -3.32 10.04 1.35
C LEU A 403 -2.88 11.37 1.99
N GLY A 404 -1.62 11.79 1.79
CA GLY A 404 -1.07 13.03 2.32
C GLY A 404 -0.70 12.95 3.81
N LEU A 405 -0.44 11.75 4.34
CA LEU A 405 -0.07 11.55 5.73
C LEU A 405 1.45 11.60 5.90
N ASP A 406 1.90 12.27 6.98
CA ASP A 406 3.29 12.25 7.39
C ASP A 406 3.64 10.85 7.90
N VAL A 407 4.73 10.26 7.40
CA VAL A 407 5.21 8.93 7.80
C VAL A 407 6.66 9.03 8.25
N VAL A 408 7.03 8.28 9.28
CA VAL A 408 8.42 7.98 9.65
C VAL A 408 8.59 6.47 9.57
N ALA A 409 9.54 6.01 8.76
CA ALA A 409 9.75 4.59 8.53
C ALA A 409 10.94 4.05 9.34
N ILE A 410 10.86 2.81 9.77
CA ILE A 410 11.96 2.07 10.43
C ILE A 410 12.19 0.76 9.68
N ASP A 411 13.44 0.41 9.38
CA ASP A 411 13.80 -0.95 8.96
C ASP A 411 15.21 -1.29 9.48
N ARG A 412 15.43 -2.55 9.86
CA ARG A 412 16.76 -3.01 10.30
C ARG A 412 17.75 -3.10 9.14
N ASN A 413 17.26 -3.38 7.93
CA ASN A 413 18.07 -3.51 6.74
C ASN A 413 18.09 -2.19 5.95
N PRO A 414 19.25 -1.50 5.87
CA PRO A 414 19.37 -0.25 5.12
C PRO A 414 19.16 -0.42 3.60
N LYS A 415 19.19 -1.67 3.11
CA LYS A 415 18.93 -2.02 1.71
C LYS A 415 17.57 -2.68 1.51
N ALA A 416 16.65 -2.56 2.48
CA ALA A 416 15.30 -3.07 2.31
C ALA A 416 14.64 -2.45 1.06
N ARG A 417 13.76 -3.23 0.42
CA ARG A 417 13.17 -2.87 -0.89
C ARG A 417 12.46 -1.51 -0.87
N GLY A 418 11.83 -1.17 0.25
CA GLY A 418 11.10 0.07 0.44
C GLY A 418 11.96 1.29 0.77
N VAL A 419 13.25 1.16 1.09
CA VAL A 419 14.11 2.29 1.48
C VAL A 419 14.23 3.31 0.34
N LYS A 420 14.53 2.85 -0.88
CA LYS A 420 14.58 3.73 -2.06
C LYS A 420 13.24 4.41 -2.35
N VAL A 421 12.13 3.73 -2.06
CA VAL A 421 10.79 4.29 -2.23
C VAL A 421 10.55 5.39 -1.19
N ALA A 422 10.92 5.16 0.07
CA ALA A 422 10.84 6.15 1.13
C ALA A 422 11.67 7.39 0.81
N GLU A 423 12.92 7.21 0.35
CA GLU A 423 13.79 8.30 -0.11
C GLU A 423 13.15 9.12 -1.25
N SER A 424 12.60 8.44 -2.27
CA SER A 424 11.94 9.12 -3.40
C SER A 424 10.68 9.90 -3.00
N LEU A 425 10.04 9.50 -1.90
CA LEU A 425 8.85 10.14 -1.35
C LEU A 425 9.20 11.19 -0.28
N GLY A 426 10.48 11.40 0.04
CA GLY A 426 10.92 12.33 1.09
C GLY A 426 10.56 11.87 2.51
N VAL A 427 10.34 10.58 2.70
CA VAL A 427 9.98 9.98 4.00
C VAL A 427 11.26 9.69 4.80
N PRO A 428 11.39 10.17 6.06
CA PRO A 428 12.51 9.83 6.92
C PRO A 428 12.56 8.33 7.21
N VAL A 429 13.74 7.72 7.02
CA VAL A 429 14.00 6.30 7.32
C VAL A 429 15.02 6.18 8.45
N ILE A 430 14.65 5.49 9.51
CA ILE A 430 15.52 5.14 10.62
C ILE A 430 16.00 3.71 10.39
N THR A 431 17.32 3.53 10.29
CA THR A 431 17.91 2.19 10.22
C THR A 431 18.15 1.69 11.64
N GLY A 432 17.39 0.68 12.07
CA GLY A 432 17.47 0.17 13.44
C GLY A 432 16.51 -0.98 13.70
N ASP A 433 16.74 -1.69 14.81
CA ASP A 433 15.82 -2.73 15.25
C ASP A 433 14.67 -2.11 16.04
N ALA A 434 13.44 -2.32 15.56
CA ALA A 434 12.24 -1.80 16.19
C ALA A 434 11.86 -2.51 17.50
N ALA A 435 12.49 -3.64 17.80
CA ALA A 435 12.42 -4.26 19.13
C ALA A 435 13.12 -3.41 20.20
N GLN A 436 14.03 -2.50 19.82
CA GLN A 436 14.73 -1.61 20.76
C GLN A 436 13.94 -0.34 21.00
N GLU A 437 13.80 0.05 22.26
CA GLU A 437 13.03 1.23 22.66
C GLU A 437 13.65 2.52 22.09
N GLU A 438 14.98 2.59 22.00
CA GLU A 438 15.71 3.74 21.45
C GLU A 438 15.34 4.01 19.99
N THR A 439 15.14 2.95 19.19
CA THR A 439 14.73 3.06 17.78
C THR A 439 13.33 3.66 17.66
N LEU A 440 12.39 3.22 18.50
CA LEU A 440 11.02 3.76 18.51
C LEU A 440 10.99 5.20 19.03
N ARG A 441 11.82 5.52 20.05
CA ARG A 441 11.98 6.89 20.55
C ARG A 441 12.54 7.81 19.47
N ALA A 442 13.54 7.37 18.70
CA ALA A 442 14.06 8.12 17.56
C ALA A 442 12.93 8.42 16.55
N ALA A 443 12.02 7.47 16.30
CA ALA A 443 10.85 7.67 15.44
C ALA A 443 9.75 8.57 16.02
N SER A 444 9.98 9.20 17.18
CA SER A 444 9.03 10.06 17.88
C SER A 444 7.71 9.35 18.23
N ILE A 445 7.80 8.09 18.71
CA ILE A 445 6.63 7.27 19.06
C ILE A 445 5.66 7.94 20.04
N HIS A 446 6.17 8.78 20.96
CA HIS A 446 5.33 9.51 21.93
C HIS A 446 4.36 10.53 21.28
N HIS A 447 4.64 10.96 20.05
CA HIS A 447 3.88 12.01 19.36
C HIS A 447 3.20 11.52 18.08
N CYS A 448 3.36 10.24 17.74
CA CYS A 448 2.75 9.68 16.55
C CYS A 448 1.24 9.40 16.76
N GLN A 449 0.50 9.44 15.65
CA GLN A 449 -0.92 9.10 15.61
C GLN A 449 -1.13 7.59 15.79
N SER A 450 -0.34 6.79 15.10
CA SER A 450 -0.43 5.33 15.11
C SER A 450 0.90 4.68 14.78
N LEU A 451 1.11 3.46 15.28
CA LEU A 451 2.20 2.58 14.93
C LEU A 451 1.69 1.45 14.03
N VAL A 452 2.35 1.22 12.90
CA VAL A 452 2.08 0.10 11.99
C VAL A 452 3.31 -0.77 11.88
N VAL A 453 3.22 -2.02 12.31
CA VAL A 453 4.34 -2.96 12.38
C VAL A 453 4.10 -4.13 11.43
N VAL A 454 4.84 -4.18 10.34
CA VAL A 454 4.62 -5.14 9.23
C VAL A 454 5.87 -5.94 8.87
N SER A 455 6.79 -6.12 9.83
CA SER A 455 7.94 -7.00 9.68
C SER A 455 7.49 -8.45 9.48
N THR A 456 8.37 -9.27 8.92
CA THR A 456 8.15 -10.72 8.77
C THR A 456 8.43 -11.51 10.04
N ASP A 457 8.89 -10.85 11.10
CA ASP A 457 9.21 -11.44 12.39
C ASP A 457 8.14 -11.05 13.42
N ASP A 458 7.32 -12.02 13.82
CA ASP A 458 6.21 -11.80 14.74
C ASP A 458 6.69 -11.43 16.16
N ALA A 459 7.90 -11.85 16.55
CA ALA A 459 8.49 -11.49 17.85
C ALA A 459 8.88 -10.01 17.86
N VAL A 460 9.56 -9.53 16.81
CA VAL A 460 9.86 -8.09 16.64
C VAL A 460 8.57 -7.28 16.56
N ASN A 461 7.54 -7.80 15.88
CA ASN A 461 6.25 -7.12 15.77
C ASN A 461 5.59 -6.91 17.13
N LEU A 462 5.60 -7.93 17.98
CA LEU A 462 5.03 -7.88 19.32
C LEU A 462 5.85 -7.01 20.27
N GLN A 463 7.18 -7.12 20.25
CA GLN A 463 8.07 -6.29 21.09
C GLN A 463 7.88 -4.81 20.78
N ALA A 464 7.88 -4.43 19.48
CA ALA A 464 7.66 -3.05 19.07
C ALA A 464 6.28 -2.53 19.54
N ALA A 465 5.24 -3.37 19.49
CA ALA A 465 3.91 -3.03 19.98
C ALA A 465 3.89 -2.76 21.49
N LEU A 466 4.53 -3.63 22.29
CA LEU A 466 4.60 -3.49 23.75
C LEU A 466 5.39 -2.25 24.17
N HIS A 467 6.54 -1.99 23.53
CA HIS A 467 7.33 -0.78 23.80
C HIS A 467 6.57 0.49 23.44
N ALA A 468 5.81 0.48 22.34
CA ALA A 468 4.98 1.62 21.96
C ALA A 468 3.84 1.89 22.96
N GLN A 469 3.20 0.84 23.47
CA GLN A 469 2.18 0.98 24.51
C GLN A 469 2.75 1.47 25.83
N ALA A 470 3.92 0.96 26.24
CA ALA A 470 4.62 1.46 27.41
C ALA A 470 5.02 2.95 27.27
N ALA A 471 5.34 3.38 26.05
CA ALA A 471 5.65 4.77 25.74
C ALA A 471 4.40 5.68 25.69
N ARG A 472 3.23 5.13 25.33
CA ARG A 472 1.94 5.82 25.26
C ARG A 472 0.79 4.82 25.26
N GLU A 473 0.02 4.74 26.35
CA GLU A 473 -1.07 3.76 26.51
C GLU A 473 -2.20 3.91 25.45
N ASP A 474 -2.49 5.15 25.02
CA ASP A 474 -3.55 5.46 24.05
C ASP A 474 -3.10 5.39 22.58
N ILE A 475 -1.89 4.91 22.30
CA ILE A 475 -1.43 4.80 20.92
C ILE A 475 -2.18 3.69 20.18
N ARG A 476 -2.60 3.99 18.95
CA ARG A 476 -3.16 2.97 18.08
C ARG A 476 -2.04 2.11 17.50
N VAL A 477 -2.02 0.83 17.85
CA VAL A 477 -1.07 -0.14 17.30
C VAL A 477 -1.75 -1.08 16.32
N VAL A 478 -1.19 -1.17 15.12
CA VAL A 478 -1.52 -2.16 14.11
C VAL A 478 -0.31 -3.04 13.88
N LEU A 479 -0.48 -4.35 14.04
CA LEU A 479 0.61 -5.29 13.84
C LEU A 479 0.22 -6.40 12.88
N ARG A 480 1.23 -6.88 12.15
CA ARG A 480 1.16 -8.11 11.39
C ARG A 480 1.43 -9.28 12.34
N LEU A 481 0.48 -10.20 12.43
CA LEU A 481 0.66 -11.52 13.04
C LEU A 481 0.02 -12.55 12.14
N LEU A 482 0.55 -13.77 12.14
CA LEU A 482 -0.06 -14.84 11.38
C LEU A 482 -1.27 -15.47 12.09
N ASP A 483 -1.12 -15.77 13.38
CA ASP A 483 -2.08 -16.56 14.16
C ASP A 483 -3.19 -15.67 14.74
N ASP A 484 -4.42 -15.89 14.29
CA ASP A 484 -5.61 -15.15 14.71
C ASP A 484 -6.01 -15.46 16.16
N ASP A 485 -5.76 -16.67 16.67
CA ASP A 485 -6.07 -17.06 18.06
C ASP A 485 -5.03 -16.48 19.02
N PHE A 486 -3.76 -16.51 18.61
CA PHE A 486 -2.71 -15.78 19.32
C PHE A 486 -2.97 -14.28 19.33
N ALA A 487 -3.38 -13.71 18.20
CA ALA A 487 -3.76 -12.31 18.10
C ALA A 487 -4.92 -11.94 19.04
N GLN A 488 -5.94 -12.80 19.20
CA GLN A 488 -7.03 -12.57 20.14
C GLN A 488 -6.54 -12.55 21.59
N ARG A 489 -5.68 -13.50 21.97
CA ARG A 489 -5.08 -13.55 23.32
C ARG A 489 -4.23 -12.32 23.60
N VAL A 490 -3.42 -11.90 22.63
CA VAL A 490 -2.56 -10.70 22.72
C VAL A 490 -3.39 -9.42 22.81
N GLN A 491 -4.44 -9.31 22.00
CA GLN A 491 -5.37 -8.17 22.04
C GLN A 491 -6.07 -8.06 23.39
N ALA A 492 -6.56 -9.18 23.94
CA ALA A 492 -7.22 -9.21 25.24
C ALA A 492 -6.28 -8.90 26.41
N ALA A 493 -5.02 -9.35 26.34
CA ALA A 493 -4.04 -9.19 27.41
C ALA A 493 -3.37 -7.81 27.45
N PHE A 494 -3.13 -7.19 26.28
CA PHE A 494 -2.31 -5.99 26.16
C PHE A 494 -3.03 -4.79 25.56
N ASN A 495 -4.35 -4.85 25.35
CA ASN A 495 -5.12 -3.76 24.72
C ASN A 495 -4.58 -3.36 23.32
N ILE A 496 -3.90 -4.30 22.65
CA ILE A 496 -3.34 -4.10 21.31
C ILE A 496 -4.48 -4.02 20.31
N ASN A 497 -4.57 -2.90 19.59
CA ASN A 497 -5.83 -2.51 18.96
C ASN A 497 -6.23 -3.38 17.77
N ILE A 498 -5.31 -3.75 16.87
CA ILE A 498 -5.64 -4.43 15.61
C ILE A 498 -4.49 -5.33 15.12
N SER A 499 -4.72 -6.64 15.04
CA SER A 499 -3.83 -7.58 14.35
C SER A 499 -4.38 -7.94 12.95
N ARG A 500 -3.49 -8.10 11.96
CA ARG A 500 -3.86 -8.52 10.60
C ARG A 500 -2.88 -9.58 10.05
N SER A 501 -3.43 -10.69 9.57
CA SER A 501 -2.68 -11.72 8.85
C SER A 501 -2.69 -11.45 7.34
N VAL A 502 -1.52 -11.18 6.76
CA VAL A 502 -1.36 -10.97 5.30
C VAL A 502 -1.83 -12.20 4.53
N SER A 503 -1.44 -13.40 4.98
CA SER A 503 -1.77 -14.66 4.30
C SER A 503 -3.27 -14.94 4.32
N ARG A 504 -3.96 -14.74 5.46
CA ARG A 504 -5.42 -14.90 5.57
C ARG A 504 -6.20 -13.90 4.72
N LEU A 505 -5.72 -12.66 4.61
CA LEU A 505 -6.34 -11.64 3.75
C LEU A 505 -6.22 -11.98 2.25
N CYS A 506 -5.14 -12.66 1.86
CA CYS A 506 -4.82 -12.90 0.45
C CYS A 506 -5.24 -14.28 -0.06
N ALA A 507 -5.17 -15.32 0.78
CA ALA A 507 -5.40 -16.71 0.39
C ALA A 507 -6.74 -16.93 -0.35
N PRO A 508 -7.88 -16.31 0.02
CA PRO A 508 -9.13 -16.46 -0.72
C PRO A 508 -9.03 -15.98 -2.18
N ALA A 509 -8.28 -14.91 -2.45
CA ALA A 509 -8.10 -14.40 -3.81
C ALA A 509 -7.20 -15.34 -4.64
N PHE A 510 -6.13 -15.87 -4.05
CA PHE A 510 -5.29 -16.88 -4.69
C PHE A 510 -6.06 -18.17 -4.97
N ALA A 511 -6.83 -18.67 -4.00
CA ALA A 511 -7.64 -19.88 -4.16
C ALA A 511 -8.71 -19.71 -5.25
N ALA A 512 -9.39 -18.56 -5.26
CA ALA A 512 -10.37 -18.25 -6.28
C ALA A 512 -9.72 -18.10 -7.65
N ALA A 513 -8.56 -17.45 -7.73
CA ALA A 513 -7.78 -17.40 -8.96
C ALA A 513 -7.40 -18.79 -9.43
N MET A 514 -7.04 -19.76 -8.58
CA MET A 514 -6.73 -21.13 -9.03
C MET A 514 -7.94 -21.86 -9.59
N LEU A 515 -9.13 -21.56 -9.09
CA LEU A 515 -10.40 -22.16 -9.52
C LEU A 515 -10.99 -21.53 -10.80
N GLU A 516 -10.18 -20.87 -11.62
CA GLU A 516 -10.62 -20.13 -12.83
C GLU A 516 -11.69 -19.06 -12.57
N ARG A 517 -11.71 -18.50 -11.36
CA ARG A 517 -12.67 -17.47 -10.99
C ARG A 517 -12.06 -16.11 -11.29
N GLU A 518 -12.78 -15.28 -12.03
CA GLU A 518 -12.37 -13.89 -12.25
C GLU A 518 -12.63 -13.08 -10.98
N VAL A 519 -11.66 -13.07 -10.07
CA VAL A 519 -11.68 -12.16 -8.91
C VAL A 519 -11.12 -10.81 -9.32
N LEU A 520 -11.97 -9.81 -9.31
CA LEU A 520 -11.65 -8.42 -9.65
C LEU A 520 -10.93 -7.70 -8.49
N ALA A 521 -11.35 -7.97 -7.24
CA ALA A 521 -10.77 -7.33 -6.07
C ALA A 521 -11.06 -8.11 -4.78
N THR A 522 -10.27 -7.83 -3.74
CA THR A 522 -10.54 -8.28 -2.37
C THR A 522 -10.79 -7.06 -1.50
N ILE A 523 -11.96 -7.02 -0.85
CA ILE A 523 -12.35 -5.95 0.07
C ILE A 523 -12.24 -6.48 1.50
N PRO A 524 -11.27 -6.01 2.29
CA PRO A 524 -11.21 -6.35 3.71
C PRO A 524 -12.28 -5.56 4.48
N VAL A 525 -13.15 -6.28 5.16
CA VAL A 525 -14.16 -5.76 6.08
C VAL A 525 -13.87 -6.34 7.46
N GLU A 526 -13.19 -5.56 8.28
CA GLU A 526 -12.68 -6.01 9.58
C GLU A 526 -11.82 -7.28 9.43
N ARG A 527 -12.27 -8.39 10.01
CA ARG A 527 -11.64 -9.72 9.95
C ARG A 527 -12.14 -10.59 8.80
N HIS A 528 -12.98 -10.06 7.91
CA HIS A 528 -13.53 -10.78 6.77
C HIS A 528 -12.91 -10.27 5.47
N ALA A 529 -12.58 -11.18 4.56
CA ALA A 529 -12.25 -10.85 3.18
C ALA A 529 -13.48 -11.07 2.30
N LEU A 530 -13.98 -10.00 1.69
CA LEU A 530 -14.99 -10.06 0.64
C LEU A 530 -14.30 -10.13 -0.72
N LEU A 531 -14.81 -10.98 -1.60
CA LEU A 531 -14.30 -11.17 -2.95
C LEU A 531 -15.27 -10.51 -3.93
N VAL A 532 -14.75 -9.64 -4.78
CA VAL A 532 -15.46 -9.12 -5.94
C VAL A 532 -15.12 -10.04 -7.11
N ALA A 533 -16.11 -10.66 -7.72
CA ALA A 533 -15.87 -11.64 -8.79
C ALA A 533 -16.91 -11.53 -9.91
N VAL A 534 -16.51 -11.95 -11.11
CA VAL A 534 -17.41 -12.18 -12.25
C VAL A 534 -17.76 -13.67 -12.29
N VAL A 535 -19.05 -13.96 -12.32
CA VAL A 535 -19.60 -15.32 -12.38
C VAL A 535 -20.36 -15.47 -13.69
N ARG A 536 -19.85 -16.31 -14.59
CA ARG A 536 -20.50 -16.61 -15.86
C ARG A 536 -21.48 -17.76 -15.69
N VAL A 537 -22.69 -17.60 -16.21
CA VAL A 537 -23.74 -18.63 -16.20
C VAL A 537 -23.45 -19.63 -17.31
N MET A 538 -23.20 -20.88 -16.96
CA MET A 538 -22.98 -21.94 -17.95
C MET A 538 -24.31 -22.51 -18.45
N PRO A 539 -24.36 -23.00 -19.70
CA PRO A 539 -25.53 -23.72 -20.21
C PRO A 539 -25.91 -24.89 -19.30
N GLY A 540 -27.20 -25.05 -18.99
CA GLY A 540 -27.70 -26.16 -18.15
C GLY A 540 -27.24 -26.09 -16.69
N SER A 541 -26.73 -24.94 -16.24
CA SER A 541 -26.44 -24.70 -14.83
C SER A 541 -27.72 -24.36 -14.05
N ALA A 542 -27.68 -24.43 -12.72
CA ALA A 542 -28.83 -24.07 -11.88
C ALA A 542 -29.20 -22.57 -11.97
N LEU A 543 -28.28 -21.73 -12.46
CA LEU A 543 -28.55 -20.31 -12.72
C LEU A 543 -29.10 -20.05 -14.13
N ASP A 544 -29.01 -21.01 -15.05
CA ASP A 544 -29.55 -20.88 -16.41
C ASP A 544 -31.09 -20.98 -16.36
N GLY A 545 -31.78 -19.90 -16.72
CA GLY A 545 -33.23 -19.77 -16.57
C GLY A 545 -33.70 -19.36 -15.17
N ALA A 546 -32.78 -19.13 -14.22
CA ALA A 546 -33.11 -18.61 -12.89
C ALA A 546 -33.24 -17.08 -12.89
N VAL A 547 -33.91 -16.51 -11.89
CA VAL A 547 -33.94 -15.06 -11.69
C VAL A 547 -32.63 -14.57 -11.06
N LEU A 548 -32.20 -13.35 -11.40
CA LEU A 548 -30.96 -12.75 -10.88
C LEU A 548 -30.95 -12.69 -9.34
N GLU A 549 -32.11 -12.48 -8.72
CA GLU A 549 -32.28 -12.52 -7.26
C GLU A 549 -31.83 -13.85 -6.63
N THR A 550 -31.86 -14.97 -7.36
CA THR A 550 -31.36 -16.27 -6.87
C THR A 550 -29.85 -16.25 -6.56
N ALA A 551 -29.10 -15.36 -7.22
CA ALA A 551 -27.68 -15.13 -6.96
C ALA A 551 -27.44 -14.25 -5.71
N GLU A 552 -28.47 -13.55 -5.20
CA GLU A 552 -28.38 -12.73 -4.00
C GLU A 552 -28.75 -13.51 -2.73
N ARG A 553 -27.84 -13.52 -1.77
CA ARG A 553 -28.02 -14.17 -0.47
C ARG A 553 -27.50 -13.26 0.63
N PRO A 554 -28.38 -12.58 1.39
CA PRO A 554 -27.97 -11.80 2.55
C PRO A 554 -27.04 -12.58 3.47
N GLY A 555 -25.95 -11.95 3.89
CA GLY A 555 -24.89 -12.55 4.70
C GLY A 555 -23.85 -13.36 3.92
N SER A 556 -24.03 -13.57 2.61
CA SER A 556 -23.18 -14.45 1.79
C SER A 556 -22.76 -13.84 0.45
N THR A 557 -23.69 -13.39 -0.40
CA THR A 557 -23.42 -12.93 -1.76
C THR A 557 -24.38 -11.80 -2.14
N ARG A 558 -23.89 -10.76 -2.80
CA ARG A 558 -24.69 -9.66 -3.34
C ARG A 558 -24.26 -9.40 -4.79
N VAL A 559 -25.22 -9.13 -5.66
CA VAL A 559 -24.97 -8.73 -7.04
C VAL A 559 -24.69 -7.23 -7.06
N ILE A 560 -23.68 -6.81 -7.84
CA ILE A 560 -23.36 -5.39 -8.05
C ILE A 560 -23.49 -4.97 -9.52
N GLY A 561 -23.62 -5.93 -10.42
CA GLY A 561 -23.90 -5.66 -11.82
C GLY A 561 -24.02 -6.95 -12.63
N MET A 562 -24.40 -6.82 -13.89
CA MET A 562 -24.43 -7.92 -14.85
C MET A 562 -24.09 -7.46 -16.25
N THR A 563 -23.62 -8.39 -17.07
CA THR A 563 -23.40 -8.23 -18.51
C THR A 563 -24.20 -9.31 -19.20
N ALA A 564 -25.07 -8.93 -20.14
CA ALA A 564 -25.80 -9.89 -20.95
C ALA A 564 -24.84 -10.57 -21.95
N ALA A 565 -25.10 -11.83 -22.30
CA ALA A 565 -24.32 -12.55 -23.30
C ALA A 565 -24.19 -11.74 -24.61
N GLY A 566 -22.95 -11.48 -25.04
CA GLY A 566 -22.64 -10.70 -26.25
C GLY A 566 -22.72 -9.18 -26.12
N SER A 567 -23.03 -8.65 -24.93
CA SER A 567 -22.95 -7.22 -24.61
C SER A 567 -21.56 -6.85 -24.09
N GLU A 568 -21.04 -5.67 -24.45
CA GLU A 568 -19.84 -5.10 -23.83
C GLU A 568 -20.16 -4.18 -22.64
N TRP A 569 -21.44 -3.90 -22.40
CA TRP A 569 -21.90 -2.97 -21.37
C TRP A 569 -22.34 -3.69 -20.11
N VAL A 570 -21.76 -3.28 -18.98
CA VAL A 570 -22.17 -3.72 -17.63
C VAL A 570 -23.33 -2.87 -17.15
N ASP A 571 -24.44 -3.53 -16.86
CA ASP A 571 -25.56 -2.95 -16.12
C ASP A 571 -25.24 -3.01 -14.62
N TRP A 572 -25.05 -1.84 -14.01
CA TRP A 572 -24.69 -1.70 -12.59
C TRP A 572 -25.91 -1.60 -11.67
N LEU A 573 -27.12 -1.53 -12.23
CA LEU A 573 -28.37 -1.48 -11.48
C LEU A 573 -29.39 -2.46 -12.08
N PRO A 574 -29.02 -3.75 -12.21
CA PRO A 574 -29.86 -4.70 -12.91
C PRO A 574 -31.16 -4.97 -12.16
N ASP A 575 -32.24 -5.19 -12.91
CA ASP A 575 -33.51 -5.64 -12.32
C ASP A 575 -33.32 -7.04 -11.71
N HIS A 576 -33.54 -7.14 -10.40
CA HIS A 576 -33.41 -8.39 -9.64
C HIS A 576 -34.34 -9.51 -10.17
N ARG A 577 -35.43 -9.15 -10.85
CA ARG A 577 -36.39 -10.12 -11.43
C ARG A 577 -35.98 -10.63 -12.81
N ARG A 578 -34.89 -10.11 -13.37
CA ARG A 578 -34.41 -10.51 -14.69
C ARG A 578 -34.01 -11.99 -14.68
N VAL A 579 -34.45 -12.72 -15.70
CA VAL A 579 -34.05 -14.12 -15.91
C VAL A 579 -32.67 -14.15 -16.55
N LEU A 580 -31.77 -14.91 -15.96
CA LEU A 580 -30.42 -15.17 -16.44
C LEU A 580 -30.44 -16.20 -17.57
N SER A 581 -29.61 -15.98 -18.57
CA SER A 581 -29.39 -16.92 -19.69
C SER A 581 -27.95 -17.41 -19.70
N ALA A 582 -27.74 -18.61 -20.23
CA ALA A 582 -26.40 -19.12 -20.51
C ALA A 582 -25.54 -18.09 -21.26
N GLY A 583 -24.34 -17.84 -20.74
CA GLY A 583 -23.41 -16.84 -21.26
C GLY A 583 -23.49 -15.47 -20.60
N ASP A 584 -24.53 -15.19 -19.80
CA ASP A 584 -24.58 -13.97 -18.98
C ASP A 584 -23.47 -13.98 -17.92
N GLU A 585 -22.97 -12.80 -17.59
CA GLU A 585 -21.96 -12.61 -16.56
C GLU A 585 -22.52 -11.77 -15.42
N VAL A 586 -22.45 -12.28 -14.21
CA VAL A 586 -22.94 -11.60 -13.00
C VAL A 586 -21.75 -11.17 -12.17
N VAL A 587 -21.65 -9.86 -11.91
CA VAL A 587 -20.63 -9.29 -11.04
C VAL A 587 -21.16 -9.30 -9.61
N VAL A 588 -20.44 -9.97 -8.72
CA VAL A 588 -20.87 -10.17 -7.32
C VAL A 588 -19.82 -9.70 -6.33
N VAL A 589 -20.27 -9.28 -5.16
CA VAL A 589 -19.46 -9.20 -3.94
C VAL A 589 -19.91 -10.30 -3.00
N ALA A 590 -19.00 -11.18 -2.60
CA ALA A 590 -19.34 -12.37 -1.86
C ALA A 590 -18.32 -12.70 -0.78
N ARG A 591 -18.80 -13.30 0.31
CA ARG A 591 -17.95 -14.03 1.26
C ARG A 591 -17.48 -15.32 0.60
N ARG A 592 -16.36 -15.87 1.10
CA ARG A 592 -15.75 -17.11 0.62
C ARG A 592 -16.75 -18.27 0.40
N ALA A 593 -17.58 -18.57 1.40
CA ALA A 593 -18.56 -19.65 1.31
C ALA A 593 -19.69 -19.33 0.29
N GLY A 594 -20.14 -18.07 0.25
CA GLY A 594 -21.17 -17.61 -0.68
C GLY A 594 -20.72 -17.67 -2.14
N LEU A 595 -19.52 -17.16 -2.44
CA LEU A 595 -18.94 -17.23 -3.79
C LEU A 595 -18.78 -18.68 -4.26
N ARG A 596 -18.39 -19.57 -3.34
CA ARG A 596 -18.24 -20.99 -3.63
C ARG A 596 -19.57 -21.66 -3.96
N ALA A 597 -20.63 -21.40 -3.19
CA ALA A 597 -21.95 -21.94 -3.47
C ALA A 597 -22.46 -21.44 -4.82
N LEU A 598 -22.38 -20.12 -5.06
CA LEU A 598 -22.86 -19.51 -6.30
C LEU A 598 -22.14 -20.08 -7.54
N LEU A 599 -20.84 -20.30 -7.47
CA LEU A 599 -20.10 -20.90 -8.58
C LEU A 599 -20.38 -22.39 -8.78
N GLY A 600 -20.83 -23.11 -7.75
CA GLY A 600 -21.34 -24.46 -7.91
C GLY A 600 -22.67 -24.49 -8.67
N GLU A 601 -23.50 -23.47 -8.51
CA GLU A 601 -24.79 -23.33 -9.19
C GLU A 601 -24.66 -22.76 -10.59
N ALA A 602 -23.65 -21.94 -10.85
CA ALA A 602 -23.32 -21.40 -12.17
C ALA A 602 -22.60 -22.41 -13.08
N ALA A 603 -22.09 -23.50 -12.51
CA ALA A 603 -21.44 -24.58 -13.24
C ALA A 603 -22.47 -25.58 -13.79
N GLU A 604 -22.12 -26.24 -14.90
CA GLU A 604 -22.95 -27.27 -15.54
C GLU A 604 -23.32 -28.38 -14.53
N LEU A 605 -24.61 -28.72 -14.48
CA LEU A 605 -25.09 -29.86 -13.70
C LEU A 605 -24.51 -31.13 -14.34
N VAL A 606 -23.54 -31.76 -13.67
CA VAL A 606 -23.13 -33.13 -14.01
C VAL A 606 -24.30 -34.04 -13.68
N VAL A 607 -25.17 -34.29 -14.66
CA VAL A 607 -26.14 -35.37 -14.58
C VAL A 607 -25.35 -36.66 -14.57
N ASP A 608 -25.46 -37.41 -13.48
CA ASP A 608 -24.86 -38.73 -13.35
C ASP A 608 -25.67 -39.65 -14.29
N ASP A 609 -25.12 -39.95 -15.47
CA ASP A 609 -25.74 -40.79 -16.50
C ASP A 609 -25.84 -42.29 -16.08
N SER A 610 -25.68 -42.59 -14.79
CA SER A 610 -25.80 -43.94 -14.23
C SER A 610 -27.24 -44.39 -14.00
N ALA A 611 -28.25 -43.56 -14.34
CA ALA A 611 -29.68 -43.87 -14.15
C ALA A 611 -30.50 -43.93 -15.46
N ALA A 612 -29.87 -43.88 -16.64
CA ALA A 612 -30.56 -43.96 -17.94
C ALA A 612 -30.23 -45.26 -18.71
N GLY A 613 -30.08 -46.36 -17.99
CA GLY A 613 -29.87 -47.70 -18.54
C GLY A 613 -30.63 -48.77 -17.75
N GLU A 614 -31.96 -48.72 -17.81
CA GLU A 614 -32.81 -49.92 -17.70
C GLU A 614 -33.61 -50.09 -19.00
#